data_AF-A0A2N7S0T6-F1
#
_entry.id   AF-A0A2N7S0T6-F1
#
_cell.length_a   1.000
_cell.length_b   1.000
_cell.length_c   1.000
_cell.angle_alpha   90.00
_cell.angle_beta   90.00
_cell.angle_gamma   90.00
#
_symmetry.space_group_name_H-M   'P 1'
#
loop_
_entity.id
_entity.type
_entity.pdbx_description
1 polymer ?
#
loop_
_entity_poly.entity_id
_entity_poly.type
_entity_poly.pdbx_seq_one_letter_code
_entity_poly.pdbx_strand_id
1 'polypeptide(L)' 'MAIYPKFVADTIEKIGRATTVTQIIDPSPKLRLISFASPALQNFRWEPCQVTAFRVAKGEFRHYTPSRLDPAKGTGEI' A
#
# COMPACT_ATOMS: atom_id res chain seq x y z
N MET A 1 -5.40 -7.63 10.51
CA MET A 1 -6.11 -6.33 10.50
C MET A 1 -5.72 -5.59 11.76
N ALA A 2 -5.34 -4.32 11.66
CA ALA A 2 -4.99 -3.49 12.82
C ALA A 2 -5.98 -2.33 12.94
N ILE A 3 -6.50 -2.09 14.14
CA ILE A 3 -7.43 -0.99 14.43
C ILE A 3 -6.73 -0.04 15.38
N TYR A 4 -6.66 1.23 15.01
CA TYR A 4 -6.09 2.30 15.83
C TYR A 4 -7.15 3.35 16.16
N PRO A 5 -7.03 4.03 17.32
CA PRO A 5 -7.79 5.26 17.57
C PRO A 5 -7.58 6.28 16.45
N LYS A 6 -8.61 7.09 16.14
CA LYS A 6 -8.57 8.04 15.01
C LYS A 6 -7.34 8.93 15.01
N PHE A 7 -6.97 9.50 16.16
CA PHE A 7 -5.84 10.43 16.25
C PHE A 7 -4.50 9.74 15.93
N VAL A 8 -4.36 8.46 16.28
CA VAL A 8 -3.19 7.64 15.94
C VAL A 8 -3.19 7.35 14.45
N ALA A 9 -4.33 6.91 13.90
CA ALA A 9 -4.48 6.64 12.48
C ALA A 9 -4.18 7.87 11.61
N ASP A 10 -4.65 9.06 12.02
CA ASP A 10 -4.38 10.34 11.34
C ASP A 10 -2.89 10.71 11.43
N THR A 11 -2.21 10.39 12.53
CA THR A 11 -0.76 10.60 12.66
C THR A 11 0.03 9.65 11.75
N ILE A 12 -0.36 8.38 11.68
CA ILE A 12 0.25 7.38 10.79
C ILE A 12 0.03 7.75 9.32
N GLU A 13 -1.15 8.23 8.96
CA GLU A 13 -1.43 8.65 7.58
C GLU A 13 -0.54 9.83 7.14
N LYS A 14 -0.26 10.79 8.04
CA LYS A 14 0.63 11.93 7.74
C LYS A 14 2.06 11.53 7.41
N ILE A 15 2.57 10.44 8.00
CA ILE A 15 3.90 9.89 7.68
C ILE A 15 3.85 8.87 6.54
N GLY A 16 2.64 8.48 6.12
CA GLY A 16 2.40 7.60 5.00
C GLY A 16 2.73 8.26 3.66
N ARG A 17 2.64 7.46 2.60
CA ARG A 17 2.82 7.93 1.22
C ARG A 17 1.46 7.89 0.54
N ALA A 18 0.97 9.04 0.07
CA ALA A 18 -0.23 9.07 -0.74
C ALA A 18 0.03 8.34 -2.07
N THR A 19 -0.84 7.39 -2.42
CA THR A 19 -0.74 6.55 -3.61
C THR A 19 -2.07 6.54 -4.35
N THR A 20 -2.01 6.48 -5.67
CA THR A 20 -3.20 6.35 -6.52
C THR A 20 -3.26 4.95 -7.09
N VAL A 21 -4.44 4.31 -7.04
CA VAL A 21 -4.67 3.04 -7.73
C VAL A 21 -4.65 3.30 -9.24
N THR A 22 -3.80 2.58 -9.96
CA THR A 22 -3.66 2.71 -11.41
C THR A 22 -4.33 1.58 -12.17
N GLN A 23 -4.45 0.41 -11.56
CA GLN A 23 -5.06 -0.76 -12.18
C GLN A 23 -5.59 -1.73 -11.14
N ILE A 24 -6.65 -2.46 -11.50
CA ILE A 24 -7.18 -3.59 -10.73
C ILE A 24 -7.34 -4.76 -11.70
N ILE A 25 -6.80 -5.93 -11.35
CA ILE A 25 -6.91 -7.17 -12.13
C ILE A 25 -7.44 -8.27 -11.22
N ASP A 26 -8.43 -9.02 -11.67
CA ASP A 26 -8.97 -10.17 -10.93
C ASP A 26 -8.54 -11.48 -11.64
N PRO A 27 -7.30 -11.98 -11.42
CA PRO A 27 -6.79 -13.19 -12.09
C PRO A 27 -7.54 -14.47 -11.72
N SER A 28 -8.26 -14.47 -10.59
CA SER A 28 -9.16 -15.56 -10.20
C SER A 28 -10.31 -15.02 -9.34
N PRO A 29 -11.40 -15.78 -9.13
CA PRO A 29 -12.55 -15.31 -8.34
C PRO A 29 -12.24 -14.89 -6.90
N LYS A 30 -11.09 -15.33 -6.34
CA LYS A 30 -10.68 -15.04 -4.96
C LYS A 30 -9.36 -14.28 -4.86
N LEU A 31 -8.81 -13.82 -5.98
CA LEU A 31 -7.56 -13.07 -6.03
C LEU A 31 -7.76 -11.80 -6.83
N ARG A 32 -7.40 -10.67 -6.22
CA ARG A 32 -7.38 -9.36 -6.82
C ARG A 32 -6.00 -8.78 -6.67
N LEU A 33 -5.42 -8.34 -7.79
CA LEU A 33 -4.18 -7.60 -7.84
C LEU A 33 -4.51 -6.12 -8.01
N ILE A 34 -3.89 -5.27 -7.20
CA ILE A 34 -4.08 -3.82 -7.23
C ILE A 34 -2.74 -3.15 -7.48
N SER A 35 -2.62 -2.53 -8.65
CA SER A 35 -1.47 -1.70 -8.99
C SER A 35 -1.68 -0.28 -8.49
N PHE A 36 -0.64 0.31 -7.93
CA PHE A 36 -0.65 1.67 -7.41
C PHE A 36 0.63 2.41 -7.79
N ALA A 37 0.53 3.73 -7.86
CA ALA A 37 1.65 4.61 -8.16
C ALA A 37 1.75 5.75 -7.15
N SER A 38 2.98 6.16 -6.84
CA SER A 38 3.27 7.38 -6.10
C SER A 38 4.69 7.85 -6.39
N PRO A 39 4.89 9.15 -6.65
CA PRO A 39 6.23 9.72 -6.73
C PRO A 39 7.08 9.44 -5.48
N ALA A 40 6.45 9.35 -4.30
CA ALA A 40 7.14 9.09 -3.03
C ALA A 40 7.68 7.64 -2.89
N LEU A 41 7.33 6.75 -3.82
CA LEU A 41 7.88 5.39 -3.90
C LEU A 41 9.14 5.34 -4.78
N GLN A 42 9.45 6.40 -5.53
CA GLN A 42 10.68 6.46 -6.30
C GLN A 42 11.89 6.43 -5.37
N ASN A 43 12.89 5.63 -5.74
CA ASN A 43 14.11 5.40 -4.93
C ASN A 43 13.86 4.82 -3.53
N PHE A 44 12.63 4.39 -3.20
CA PHE A 44 12.38 3.72 -1.94
C PHE A 44 13.02 2.34 -1.97
N ARG A 45 13.90 2.07 -0.99
CA ARG A 45 14.56 0.79 -0.83
C ARG A 45 13.66 -0.16 -0.06
N TRP A 46 13.16 -1.18 -0.76
CA TRP A 46 12.37 -2.26 -0.18
C TRP A 46 13.24 -3.46 0.16
N GLU A 47 12.96 -4.10 1.29
CA GLU A 47 13.58 -5.36 1.69
C GLU A 47 12.63 -6.55 1.38
N PRO A 48 13.17 -7.75 1.12
CA PRO A 48 12.35 -8.95 0.98
C PRO A 48 11.43 -9.15 2.20
N CYS A 49 10.21 -9.62 1.95
CA CYS A 49 9.18 -9.87 2.98
C CYS A 49 8.71 -8.63 3.77
N GLN A 50 9.09 -7.43 3.34
CA GLN A 50 8.57 -6.21 3.93
C GLN A 50 7.08 -6.05 3.60
N VAL A 51 6.32 -5.60 4.59
CA VAL A 51 4.85 -5.50 4.52
C VAL A 51 4.45 -4.04 4.37
N THR A 52 3.51 -3.75 3.48
CA THR A 52 2.87 -2.44 3.32
C THR A 52 1.59 -2.37 4.14
N ALA A 53 1.34 -1.23 4.78
CA ALA A 53 0.10 -0.96 5.48
C ALA A 53 -0.71 0.11 4.74
N PHE A 54 -1.97 -0.20 4.43
CA PHE A 54 -2.91 0.72 3.80
C PHE A 54 -4.03 1.06 4.76
N ARG A 55 -4.33 2.35 4.91
CA ARG A 55 -5.51 2.81 5.64
C ARG A 55 -6.74 2.60 4.76
N VAL A 56 -7.63 1.69 5.16
CA VAL A 56 -8.85 1.35 4.39
C VAL A 56 -10.13 1.93 4.98
N ALA A 57 -10.06 2.38 6.24
CA ALA A 57 -11.15 3.07 6.92
C ALA A 57 -10.60 4.04 7.98
N LYS A 58 -11.49 4.74 8.68
CA LYS A 58 -11.17 5.79 9.68
C LYS A 58 -10.17 5.35 10.76
N GLY A 59 -10.02 4.07 11.06
CA GLY A 59 -8.97 3.59 11.98
C GLY A 59 -8.40 2.24 11.59
N GLU A 60 -8.76 1.73 10.40
CA GLU A 60 -8.42 0.37 9.99
C GLU A 60 -7.26 0.39 9.02
N PHE A 61 -6.23 -0.37 9.34
CA PHE A 61 -5.11 -0.64 8.45
C PHE A 61 -5.10 -2.12 8.06
N ARG A 62 -4.90 -2.35 6.76
CA ARG A 62 -4.68 -3.67 6.19
C ARG A 62 -3.24 -3.78 5.72
N HIS A 63 -2.68 -4.95 5.98
CA HIS A 63 -1.30 -5.27 5.71
C HIS A 63 -1.25 -6.20 4.53
N TYR A 64 -0.45 -5.85 3.53
CA TYR A 64 -0.27 -6.64 2.32
C TYR A 64 1.21 -6.85 2.06
N THR A 65 1.54 -7.98 1.46
CA THR A 65 2.88 -8.20 0.92
C THR A 65 2.84 -7.76 -0.53
N PRO A 66 3.66 -6.79 -0.96
CA PRO A 66 3.72 -6.41 -2.36
C PRO A 66 4.15 -7.60 -3.22
N SER A 67 3.39 -7.92 -4.27
CA SER A 67 3.77 -8.91 -5.27
C SER A 67 4.88 -8.39 -6.18
N ARG A 68 4.87 -7.08 -6.44
CA ARG A 68 5.83 -6.40 -7.31
C ARG A 68 6.03 -4.95 -6.88
N LEU A 69 7.26 -4.47 -6.97
CA LEU A 69 7.62 -3.06 -6.77
C LEU A 69 8.63 -2.65 -7.83
N ASP A 70 8.45 -1.45 -8.38
CA ASP A 70 9.37 -0.82 -9.31
C ASP A 70 9.75 0.57 -8.76
N PRO A 71 10.90 0.67 -8.05
CA PRO A 71 11.34 1.93 -7.46
C PRO A 71 11.85 2.94 -8.50
N ALA A 72 12.12 2.53 -9.74
CA ALA A 72 12.47 3.48 -10.81
C ALA A 72 11.22 4.23 -11.29
N LYS A 73 10.09 3.53 -11.36
CA LYS A 73 8.79 4.12 -11.77
C LYS A 73 7.96 4.65 -10.61
N GLY A 74 8.27 4.25 -9.37
CA GLY A 74 7.45 4.58 -8.20
C GLY A 74 6.11 3.85 -8.21
N THR A 75 6.10 2.61 -8.69
CA THR A 75 4.89 1.78 -8.81
C THR A 75 5.00 0.52 -7.98
N GLY A 76 3.86 0.01 -7.50
CA GLY A 76 3.78 -1.26 -6.80
C GLY A 76 2.49 -2.01 -7.12
N GLU A 77 2.45 -3.28 -6.74
CA GLU A 77 1.31 -4.17 -6.85
C GLU A 77 1.17 -4.98 -5.54
N ILE A 78 -0.07 -5.17 -5.11
CA ILE A 78 -0.47 -6.02 -3.98
C ILE A 78 -1.56 -6.99 -4.39
#